data_AF-B9S299-F1
#
_entry.id   AF-B9S299-F1
#
_cell.length_a   1.000
_cell.length_b   1.000
_cell.length_c   1.000
_cell.angle_alpha   90.00
_cell.angle_beta   90.00
_cell.angle_gamma   90.00
#
_symmetry.space_group_name_H-M   'P 1'
#
loop_
_entity.id
_entity.type
_entity.pdbx_description
1 polymer ?
#
loop_
_entity_poly.entity_id
_entity_poly.type
_entity_poly.pdbx_seq_one_letter_code
_entity_poly.pdbx_strand_id
1 'polypeptide(L)'
;MVVLQLLSKVLEEIEHKATTSGWSNEMRFLSRLNHPNIVKLLGYCCEQNDTELDWWRRVGIALEAARGLAYLHTRRKPVMHRDLKASNVLLGTDFSAKLSDFGLAKSGPQGEESHVTTRVLGTRGYFAPEYVATGRLTLKADVFRFGVVLLEILSGCAVKKHSDGLPGSFAQWAKPHLSNKLELHHVIDKKLRSIPMEEARDFAAIILRCLSSNPKTRPTMTEVVADLELLQQSMDSHNAADLQYLRTRR
;
A
#
# COMPACT_ATOMS: atom_id res chain seq x y z
N MET A 1 21.23 26.92 -19.00
CA MET A 1 22.18 26.39 -18.00
C MET A 1 21.53 25.56 -16.90
N VAL A 2 20.25 25.75 -16.54
CA VAL A 2 19.55 24.95 -15.51
C VAL A 2 19.31 23.48 -15.92
N VAL A 3 19.07 23.20 -17.21
CA VAL A 3 18.80 21.83 -17.72
C VAL A 3 20.01 20.89 -17.61
N LEU A 4 21.24 21.41 -17.72
CA LEU A 4 22.47 20.62 -17.61
C LEU A 4 22.82 20.29 -16.14
N GLN A 5 22.46 21.16 -15.19
CA GLN A 5 22.64 20.91 -13.75
C GLN A 5 21.68 19.85 -13.19
N LEU A 6 20.46 19.74 -13.75
CA LEU A 6 19.53 18.67 -13.40
C LEU A 6 20.01 17.31 -13.92
N LEU A 7 20.54 17.25 -15.15
CA LEU A 7 21.07 16.01 -15.72
C LEU A 7 22.30 15.48 -14.98
N SER A 8 23.23 16.35 -14.54
CA SER A 8 24.40 15.87 -13.78
C SER A 8 24.01 15.36 -12.38
N LYS A 9 23.03 16.00 -11.73
CA LYS A 9 22.54 15.59 -10.41
C LYS A 9 21.80 14.25 -10.48
N VAL A 10 21.01 14.04 -11.54
CA VAL A 10 20.36 12.76 -11.83
C VAL A 10 21.40 11.68 -12.15
N LEU A 11 22.46 11.99 -12.88
CA LEU A 11 23.55 11.04 -13.17
C LEU A 11 24.35 10.65 -11.93
N GLU A 12 24.73 11.61 -11.07
CA GLU A 12 25.43 11.34 -9.80
C GLU A 12 24.55 10.52 -8.84
N GLU A 13 23.23 10.79 -8.79
CA GLU A 13 22.29 10.05 -7.96
C GLU A 13 22.01 8.63 -8.52
N ILE A 14 22.06 8.47 -9.86
CA ILE A 14 22.04 7.17 -10.53
C ILE A 14 23.33 6.40 -10.25
N GLU A 15 24.51 7.02 -10.34
CA GLU A 15 25.81 6.37 -10.04
C GLU A 15 25.92 6.00 -8.56
N HIS A 16 25.45 6.86 -7.66
CA HIS A 16 25.40 6.56 -6.23
C HIS A 16 24.41 5.42 -5.93
N LYS A 17 23.22 5.41 -6.54
CA LYS A 17 22.30 4.26 -6.39
C LYS A 17 22.85 3.01 -7.07
N ALA A 18 23.58 3.12 -8.17
CA ALA A 18 24.14 1.99 -8.91
C ALA A 18 25.14 1.14 -8.14
N THR A 19 25.78 1.72 -7.11
CA THR A 19 26.70 1.01 -6.22
C THR A 19 26.01 0.28 -5.07
N THR A 20 24.72 0.53 -4.82
CA THR A 20 23.95 -0.19 -3.81
C THR A 20 23.42 -1.54 -4.33
N SER A 21 23.61 -2.61 -3.54
CA SER A 21 23.14 -3.97 -3.90
C SER A 21 21.63 -4.07 -4.19
N GLY A 22 20.83 -3.15 -3.63
CA GLY A 22 19.40 -3.03 -3.91
C GLY A 22 19.09 -2.53 -5.32
N TRP A 23 19.93 -1.69 -5.92
CA TRP A 23 19.64 -1.06 -7.21
C TRP A 23 19.68 -2.06 -8.37
N SER A 24 20.70 -2.92 -8.41
CA SER A 24 20.76 -4.02 -9.39
C SER A 24 19.54 -4.95 -9.27
N ASN A 25 19.03 -5.15 -8.05
CA ASN A 25 17.82 -5.95 -7.83
C ASN A 25 16.56 -5.22 -8.30
N GLU A 26 16.45 -3.92 -8.02
CA GLU A 26 15.36 -3.06 -8.50
C GLU A 26 15.30 -3.05 -10.03
N MET A 27 16.42 -2.79 -10.71
CA MET A 27 16.50 -2.82 -12.18
C MET A 27 16.08 -4.18 -12.76
N ARG A 28 16.49 -5.28 -12.11
CA ARG A 28 16.11 -6.64 -12.50
C ARG A 28 14.60 -6.87 -12.45
N PHE A 29 13.90 -6.29 -11.48
CA PHE A 29 12.44 -6.42 -11.38
C PHE A 29 11.72 -5.44 -12.28
N LEU A 30 12.07 -4.15 -12.25
CA LEU A 30 11.42 -3.11 -13.06
C LEU A 30 11.51 -3.39 -14.57
N SER A 31 12.62 -3.97 -15.06
CA SER A 31 12.75 -4.38 -16.47
C SER A 31 11.79 -5.49 -16.91
N ARG A 32 11.18 -6.22 -15.97
CA ARG A 32 10.33 -7.41 -16.24
C ARG A 32 8.88 -7.23 -15.81
N LEU A 33 8.52 -6.06 -15.30
CA LEU A 33 7.20 -5.73 -14.79
C LEU A 33 6.55 -4.71 -15.75
N ASN A 34 5.36 -5.01 -16.24
CA ASN A 34 4.60 -4.09 -17.07
C ASN A 34 3.15 -4.09 -16.57
N HIS A 35 2.81 -3.06 -15.78
CA HIS A 35 1.50 -2.87 -15.19
C HIS A 35 1.26 -1.37 -14.97
N PRO A 36 0.05 -0.83 -15.18
CA PRO A 36 -0.25 0.59 -14.97
C PRO A 36 0.12 1.09 -13.55
N ASN A 37 -0.08 0.25 -12.53
CA ASN A 37 0.20 0.53 -11.10
C ASN A 37 1.58 0.06 -10.60
N ILE A 38 2.55 -0.09 -11.50
CA ILE A 38 3.97 -0.28 -11.15
C ILE A 38 4.75 0.82 -11.86
N VAL A 39 5.69 1.45 -11.15
CA VAL A 39 6.51 2.52 -11.76
C VAL A 39 7.29 1.98 -12.95
N LYS A 40 7.24 2.70 -14.07
CA LYS A 40 8.20 2.52 -15.16
C LYS A 40 9.38 3.44 -14.86
N LEU A 41 10.60 2.96 -15.12
CA LEU A 41 11.83 3.72 -14.87
C LEU A 41 11.88 4.98 -15.77
N LEU A 42 11.27 6.07 -15.33
CA LEU A 42 11.41 7.42 -15.83
C LEU A 42 11.40 8.30 -14.57
N GLY A 43 12.39 9.19 -14.44
CA GLY A 43 12.75 9.88 -13.20
C GLY A 43 11.59 10.48 -12.39
N TYR A 44 11.82 10.68 -11.10
CA TYR A 44 10.83 11.29 -10.19
C TYR A 44 10.95 12.82 -10.22
N CYS A 45 9.80 13.49 -10.20
CA CYS A 45 9.66 14.89 -9.83
C CYS A 45 8.44 14.95 -8.89
N CYS A 46 8.58 15.53 -7.70
CA CYS A 46 7.45 15.77 -6.82
C CYS A 46 7.43 17.26 -6.48
N GLU A 47 6.48 17.96 -7.09
CA GLU A 47 6.02 19.23 -6.53
C GLU A 47 5.01 18.92 -5.42
N GLN A 48 5.32 19.36 -4.21
CA GLN A 48 4.42 19.32 -3.07
C GLN A 48 3.31 20.34 -3.29
N ASN A 49 2.18 19.89 -3.84
CA ASN A 49 0.92 20.60 -3.65
C ASN A 49 0.17 19.94 -2.49
N ASP A 50 -0.07 20.74 -1.46
CA ASP A 50 -0.68 20.39 -0.17
C ASP A 50 -2.21 20.14 -0.31
N THR A 51 -2.63 19.46 -1.37
CA THR A 51 -4.03 19.08 -1.58
C THR A 51 -4.36 17.86 -0.73
N GLU A 52 -5.09 18.08 0.36
CA GLU A 52 -5.64 16.99 1.19
C GLU A 52 -6.46 16.03 0.32
N LEU A 53 -6.15 14.73 0.39
CA LEU A 53 -6.88 13.69 -0.34
C LEU A 53 -8.23 13.42 0.33
N ASP A 54 -9.31 13.63 -0.42
CA ASP A 54 -10.65 13.21 -0.02
C ASP A 54 -10.76 11.68 0.07
N TRP A 55 -11.87 11.21 0.64
CA TRP A 55 -12.09 9.79 0.89
C TRP A 55 -12.11 8.95 -0.39
N TRP A 56 -12.78 9.41 -1.44
CA TRP A 56 -12.86 8.71 -2.71
C TRP A 56 -11.48 8.51 -3.36
N ARG A 57 -10.64 9.55 -3.35
CA ARG A 57 -9.25 9.47 -3.83
C ARG A 57 -8.42 8.49 -3.01
N ARG A 58 -8.59 8.47 -1.68
CA ARG A 58 -7.88 7.53 -0.80
C ARG A 58 -8.23 6.08 -1.11
N VAL A 59 -9.51 5.77 -1.32
CA VAL A 59 -9.95 4.43 -1.74
C VAL A 59 -9.42 4.08 -3.13
N GLY A 60 -9.43 5.03 -4.08
CA GLY A 60 -8.84 4.84 -5.41
C GLY A 60 -7.35 4.50 -5.37
N ILE A 61 -6.57 5.23 -4.56
CA ILE A 61 -5.13 4.97 -4.35
C ILE A 61 -4.91 3.58 -3.76
N ALA A 62 -5.72 3.20 -2.75
CA ALA A 62 -5.66 1.88 -2.14
C ALA A 62 -5.94 0.79 -3.19
N LEU A 63 -6.98 0.95 -4.00
CA LEU A 63 -7.34 0.01 -5.05
C LEU A 63 -6.24 -0.15 -6.08
N GLU A 64 -5.69 0.95 -6.57
CA GLU A 64 -4.60 0.94 -7.55
C GLU A 64 -3.32 0.28 -7.02
N ALA A 65 -2.94 0.58 -5.78
CA ALA A 65 -1.83 -0.09 -5.12
C ALA A 65 -2.11 -1.61 -4.93
N ALA A 66 -3.35 -1.98 -4.58
CA ALA A 66 -3.76 -3.38 -4.45
C ALA A 66 -3.64 -4.12 -5.79
N ARG A 67 -4.07 -3.50 -6.90
CA ARG A 67 -3.92 -4.06 -8.26
C ARG A 67 -2.46 -4.29 -8.61
N GLY A 68 -1.58 -3.32 -8.31
CA GLY A 68 -0.14 -3.47 -8.51
C GLY A 68 0.43 -4.68 -7.76
N LEU A 69 0.03 -4.87 -6.49
CA LEU A 69 0.51 -5.99 -5.68
C LEU A 69 -0.11 -7.34 -6.11
N ALA A 70 -1.39 -7.34 -6.47
CA ALA A 70 -2.09 -8.51 -7.01
C ALA A 70 -1.40 -8.99 -8.30
N TYR A 71 -1.04 -8.06 -9.18
CA TYR A 71 -0.26 -8.38 -10.38
C TYR A 71 1.07 -9.05 -10.04
N LEU A 72 1.81 -8.57 -9.03
CA LEU A 72 3.06 -9.21 -8.59
C LEU A 72 2.85 -10.63 -8.09
N HIS A 73 1.79 -10.85 -7.31
CA HIS A 73 1.51 -12.13 -6.64
C HIS A 73 0.96 -13.20 -7.59
N THR A 74 0.23 -12.81 -8.63
CA THR A 74 -0.44 -13.72 -9.58
C THR A 74 0.40 -14.13 -10.78
N ARG A 75 1.64 -13.63 -10.89
CA ARG A 75 2.56 -14.04 -11.98
C ARG A 75 2.90 -15.52 -11.89
N ARG A 76 3.23 -16.13 -13.04
CA ARG A 76 3.80 -17.49 -13.13
C ARG A 76 4.97 -17.72 -12.17
N LYS A 77 5.82 -16.71 -12.00
CA LYS A 77 6.83 -16.64 -10.94
C LYS A 77 6.44 -15.47 -10.04
N PRO A 78 5.72 -15.70 -8.93
CA PRO A 78 5.25 -14.64 -8.06
C PRO A 78 6.41 -13.76 -7.59
N VAL A 79 6.13 -12.50 -7.30
CA VAL A 79 7.11 -11.54 -6.77
C VAL A 79 6.61 -11.04 -5.43
N MET A 80 7.43 -11.21 -4.39
CA MET A 80 7.22 -10.61 -3.07
C MET A 80 7.96 -9.28 -3.02
N HIS A 81 7.25 -8.20 -2.70
CA HIS A 81 7.80 -6.85 -2.64
C HIS A 81 8.74 -6.68 -1.44
N ARG A 82 8.38 -7.25 -0.28
CA ARG A 82 9.18 -7.32 0.97
C ARG A 82 9.39 -5.99 1.72
N ASP A 83 9.36 -4.85 1.03
CA ASP A 83 9.38 -3.50 1.63
C ASP A 83 8.22 -2.61 1.19
N LEU A 84 7.02 -3.18 1.10
CA LEU A 84 5.82 -2.39 0.85
C LEU A 84 5.50 -1.52 2.08
N LYS A 85 5.34 -0.21 1.84
CA LYS A 85 4.98 0.83 2.82
C LYS A 85 4.33 2.01 2.08
N ALA A 86 3.60 2.90 2.75
CA ALA A 86 2.91 4.01 2.08
C ALA A 86 3.86 4.92 1.30
N SER A 87 5.07 5.17 1.81
CA SER A 87 6.11 5.95 1.10
C SER A 87 6.66 5.29 -0.17
N ASN A 88 6.40 4.00 -0.38
CA ASN A 88 6.75 3.27 -1.60
C ASN A 88 5.56 3.16 -2.58
N VAL A 89 4.42 3.78 -2.28
CA VAL A 89 3.29 3.97 -3.20
C VAL A 89 3.38 5.41 -3.74
N LEU A 90 3.86 5.56 -4.97
CA LEU A 90 4.00 6.87 -5.61
C LEU A 90 2.70 7.28 -6.28
N LEU A 91 2.40 8.57 -6.23
CA LEU A 91 1.24 9.16 -6.89
C LEU A 91 1.69 9.94 -8.13
N GLY A 92 1.01 9.70 -9.26
CA GLY A 92 1.09 10.54 -10.44
C GLY A 92 0.36 11.87 -10.25
N THR A 93 0.54 12.79 -11.18
CA THR A 93 -0.16 14.09 -11.21
C THR A 93 -1.68 13.96 -11.32
N ASP A 94 -2.15 12.81 -11.81
CA ASP A 94 -3.56 12.41 -11.92
C ASP A 94 -4.04 11.59 -10.71
N PHE A 95 -3.25 11.52 -9.64
CA PHE A 95 -3.46 10.64 -8.47
C PHE A 95 -3.42 9.14 -8.76
N SER A 96 -2.90 8.71 -9.92
CA SER A 96 -2.64 7.29 -10.17
C SER A 96 -1.55 6.77 -9.23
N ALA A 97 -1.82 5.66 -8.54
CA ALA A 97 -0.92 5.04 -7.58
C ALA A 97 -0.07 3.95 -8.24
N LYS A 98 1.23 3.96 -7.94
CA LYS A 98 2.21 3.02 -8.48
C LYS A 98 3.15 2.49 -7.39
N LEU A 99 3.33 1.18 -7.34
CA LEU A 99 4.33 0.57 -6.47
C LEU A 99 5.74 0.87 -6.97
N SER A 100 6.66 1.14 -6.03
CA SER A 100 8.06 1.50 -6.27
C SER A 100 8.99 0.83 -5.25
N ASP A 101 10.32 1.00 -5.42
CA ASP A 101 11.34 0.49 -4.50
C ASP A 101 11.35 -1.04 -4.40
N PHE A 102 11.70 -1.67 -5.53
CA PHE A 102 11.86 -3.12 -5.64
C PHE A 102 13.24 -3.60 -5.17
N GLY A 103 14.01 -2.77 -4.48
CA GLY A 103 15.39 -3.10 -4.10
C GLY A 103 15.48 -4.34 -3.20
N LEU A 104 14.44 -4.61 -2.41
CA LEU A 104 14.34 -5.79 -1.55
C LEU A 104 13.46 -6.91 -2.11
N ALA A 105 12.87 -6.72 -3.29
CA ALA A 105 11.94 -7.67 -3.87
C ALA A 105 12.60 -9.04 -4.09
N LYS A 106 11.79 -10.10 -3.98
CA LYS A 106 12.25 -11.48 -4.09
C LYS A 106 11.24 -12.31 -4.85
N SER A 107 11.71 -13.22 -5.70
CA SER A 107 10.80 -14.19 -6.31
C SER A 107 10.17 -15.07 -5.24
N GLY A 108 8.89 -15.35 -5.40
CA GLY A 108 8.13 -16.33 -4.63
C GLY A 108 8.73 -17.72 -4.74
N PRO A 109 8.35 -18.61 -3.83
CA PRO A 109 8.77 -20.01 -3.87
C PRO A 109 8.34 -20.68 -5.19
N GLN A 110 9.10 -21.67 -5.65
CA GLN A 110 8.83 -22.43 -6.87
C GLN A 110 8.58 -23.90 -6.54
N GLY A 111 7.71 -24.56 -7.30
CA GLY A 111 7.35 -25.96 -7.04
C GLY A 111 6.48 -26.09 -5.79
N GLU A 112 6.85 -27.01 -4.89
CA GLU A 112 6.07 -27.33 -3.68
C GLU A 112 6.43 -26.46 -2.46
N GLU A 113 7.42 -25.57 -2.59
CA GLU A 113 7.79 -24.68 -1.49
C GLU A 113 6.67 -23.68 -1.17
N SER A 114 6.37 -23.51 0.11
CA SER A 114 5.35 -22.57 0.60
C SER A 114 5.91 -21.20 1.03
N HIS A 115 7.23 -21.09 1.15
CA HIS A 115 7.91 -19.90 1.65
C HIS A 115 9.35 -19.83 1.15
N VAL A 116 9.96 -18.65 1.29
CA VAL A 116 11.39 -18.44 1.05
C VAL A 116 12.08 -18.08 2.36
N THR A 117 12.98 -18.93 2.83
CA THR A 117 13.82 -18.62 4.00
C THR A 117 14.85 -17.56 3.63
N THR A 118 14.92 -16.48 4.42
CA THR A 118 15.78 -15.34 4.12
C THR A 118 16.01 -14.50 5.36
N ARG A 119 17.09 -13.70 5.40
CA ARG A 119 17.28 -12.70 6.46
C ARG A 119 16.03 -11.80 6.56
N VAL A 120 15.61 -11.45 7.78
CA VAL A 120 14.54 -10.48 7.99
C VAL A 120 15.02 -9.12 7.49
N LEU A 121 14.39 -8.60 6.43
CA LEU A 121 14.67 -7.30 5.82
C LEU A 121 13.36 -6.54 5.56
N GLY A 122 13.47 -5.21 5.42
CA GLY A 122 12.38 -4.26 5.18
C GLY A 122 12.14 -3.35 6.38
N THR A 123 11.00 -2.68 6.41
CA THR A 123 10.66 -1.67 7.43
C THR A 123 9.91 -2.27 8.63
N ARG A 124 10.49 -2.17 9.84
CA ARG A 124 10.04 -2.87 11.07
C ARG A 124 8.55 -2.74 11.39
N GLY A 125 7.96 -1.55 11.24
CA GLY A 125 6.55 -1.31 11.58
C GLY A 125 5.53 -1.98 10.64
N TYR A 126 5.98 -2.55 9.52
CA TYR A 126 5.13 -3.25 8.55
C TYR A 126 5.31 -4.78 8.60
N PHE A 127 6.20 -5.28 9.45
CA PHE A 127 6.51 -6.71 9.46
C PHE A 127 5.34 -7.57 9.93
N ALA A 128 5.03 -8.59 9.14
CA ALA A 128 4.11 -9.64 9.54
C ALA A 128 4.69 -10.42 10.75
N PRO A 129 3.87 -10.78 11.74
CA PRO A 129 4.33 -11.40 12.98
C PRO A 129 5.08 -12.72 12.73
N GLU A 130 4.59 -13.55 11.81
CA GLU A 130 5.26 -14.81 11.45
C GLU A 130 6.59 -14.59 10.74
N TYR A 131 6.74 -13.48 10.01
CA TYR A 131 7.99 -13.16 9.31
C TYR A 131 9.08 -12.79 10.31
N VAL A 132 8.75 -12.02 11.34
CA VAL A 132 9.68 -11.68 12.44
C VAL A 132 10.05 -12.93 13.23
N ALA A 133 9.08 -13.78 13.54
CA ALA A 133 9.29 -14.96 14.37
C ALA A 133 10.11 -16.06 13.68
N THR A 134 9.95 -16.24 12.37
CA THR A 134 10.47 -17.42 11.66
C THR A 134 11.49 -17.10 10.55
N GLY A 135 11.57 -15.84 10.10
CA GLY A 135 12.34 -15.48 8.91
C GLY A 135 11.79 -16.03 7.58
N ARG A 136 10.62 -16.69 7.60
CA ARG A 136 9.97 -17.25 6.41
C ARG A 136 9.20 -16.18 5.67
N LEU A 137 9.67 -15.82 4.47
CA LEU A 137 9.01 -14.84 3.61
C LEU A 137 7.93 -15.53 2.77
N THR A 138 6.73 -14.96 2.73
CA THR A 138 5.58 -15.46 1.97
C THR A 138 4.84 -14.30 1.29
N LEU A 139 4.01 -14.59 0.29
CA LEU A 139 3.10 -13.60 -0.31
C LEU A 139 2.15 -13.00 0.74
N LYS A 140 1.72 -13.80 1.72
CA LYS A 140 0.86 -13.34 2.83
C LYS A 140 1.56 -12.35 3.76
N ALA A 141 2.89 -12.32 3.78
CA ALA A 141 3.62 -11.29 4.50
C ALA A 141 3.53 -9.92 3.80
N ASP A 142 3.41 -9.87 2.48
CA ASP A 142 3.10 -8.62 1.75
C ASP A 142 1.64 -8.20 1.96
N VAL A 143 0.70 -9.13 2.05
CA VAL A 143 -0.72 -8.82 2.38
C VAL A 143 -0.82 -8.13 3.74
N PHE A 144 -0.08 -8.61 4.75
CA PHE A 144 -0.03 -7.95 6.05
C PHE A 144 0.52 -6.52 5.95
N ARG A 145 1.63 -6.33 5.21
CA ARG A 145 2.22 -5.00 4.95
C ARG A 145 1.20 -4.08 4.27
N PHE A 146 0.46 -4.60 3.31
CA PHE A 146 -0.60 -3.86 2.63
C PHE A 146 -1.73 -3.47 3.60
N GLY A 147 -2.11 -4.32 4.55
CA GLY A 147 -3.03 -3.96 5.63
C GLY A 147 -2.55 -2.78 6.47
N VAL A 148 -1.25 -2.66 6.72
CA VAL A 148 -0.67 -1.49 7.41
C VAL A 148 -0.71 -0.24 6.51
N VAL A 149 -0.49 -0.38 5.19
CA VAL A 149 -0.65 0.73 4.24
C VAL A 149 -2.10 1.24 4.22
N LEU A 150 -3.08 0.33 4.16
CA LEU A 150 -4.50 0.71 4.25
C LEU A 150 -4.82 1.43 5.57
N LEU A 151 -4.21 1.01 6.68
CA LEU A 151 -4.36 1.67 7.97
C LEU A 151 -3.76 3.10 7.95
N GLU A 152 -2.62 3.33 7.31
CA GLU A 152 -2.07 4.69 7.11
C GLU A 152 -2.99 5.55 6.25
N ILE A 153 -3.61 4.97 5.21
CA ILE A 153 -4.57 5.67 4.34
C ILE A 153 -5.81 6.10 5.14
N LEU A 154 -6.38 5.20 5.94
CA LEU A 154 -7.56 5.48 6.77
C LEU A 154 -7.30 6.54 7.84
N SER A 155 -6.12 6.46 8.49
CA SER A 155 -5.79 7.29 9.65
C SER A 155 -5.09 8.60 9.33
N GLY A 156 -4.53 8.74 8.12
CA GLY A 156 -3.64 9.85 7.78
C GLY A 156 -2.35 9.87 8.61
N CYS A 157 -2.09 8.82 9.40
CA CYS A 157 -0.99 8.75 10.35
C CYS A 157 0.07 7.79 9.82
N ALA A 158 1.30 8.30 9.64
CA ALA A 158 2.41 7.48 9.23
C ALA A 158 2.86 6.56 10.39
N VAL A 159 3.22 5.31 10.10
CA VAL A 159 3.68 4.31 11.09
C VAL A 159 4.80 4.85 11.98
N LYS A 160 5.72 5.64 11.42
CA LYS A 160 6.82 6.28 12.16
C LYS A 160 6.31 7.19 13.29
N LYS A 161 5.29 8.01 13.02
CA LYS A 161 4.69 8.94 13.99
C LYS A 161 4.01 8.21 15.16
N HIS A 162 3.55 6.98 14.95
CA HIS A 162 2.94 6.16 16.01
C HIS A 162 3.98 5.34 16.79
N SER A 163 5.15 5.07 16.20
CA SER A 163 6.23 4.32 16.86
C SER A 163 6.93 5.15 17.95
N ASP A 164 6.79 6.47 17.88
CA ASP A 164 7.34 7.43 18.84
C ASP A 164 6.41 7.56 20.06
N GLY A 165 6.45 6.56 20.96
CA GLY A 165 5.91 6.69 22.32
C GLY A 165 4.79 5.73 22.75
N LEU A 166 4.31 4.82 21.91
CA LEU A 166 3.29 3.81 22.27
C LEU A 166 3.87 2.39 22.31
N PRO A 167 3.55 1.58 23.34
CA PRO A 167 3.94 0.17 23.38
C PRO A 167 3.16 -0.63 22.33
N GLY A 168 3.88 -1.41 21.52
CA GLY A 168 3.30 -2.26 20.47
C GLY A 168 3.34 -1.65 19.07
N SER A 169 2.96 -2.44 18.07
CA SER A 169 2.93 -1.98 16.67
C SER A 169 1.69 -1.15 16.36
N PHE A 170 1.74 -0.29 15.34
CA PHE A 170 0.58 0.49 14.89
C PHE A 170 -0.65 -0.39 14.58
N ALA A 171 -0.41 -1.54 13.93
CA ALA A 171 -1.44 -2.55 13.68
C ALA A 171 -2.05 -3.11 14.98
N GLN A 172 -1.25 -3.29 16.03
CA GLN A 172 -1.73 -3.81 17.32
C GLN A 172 -2.58 -2.79 18.06
N TRP A 173 -2.20 -1.51 18.01
CA TRP A 173 -3.01 -0.42 18.55
C TRP A 173 -4.35 -0.28 17.81
N ALA A 174 -4.35 -0.31 16.48
CA ALA A 174 -5.56 -0.05 15.70
C ALA A 174 -6.61 -1.17 15.77
N LYS A 175 -6.19 -2.43 15.88
CA LYS A 175 -7.08 -3.62 15.87
C LYS A 175 -8.34 -3.52 16.76
N PRO A 176 -8.24 -3.22 18.08
CA PRO A 176 -9.42 -3.10 18.92
C PRO A 176 -10.40 -2.04 18.41
N HIS A 177 -9.91 -0.87 17.98
CA HIS A 177 -10.74 0.21 17.47
C HIS A 177 -11.36 -0.10 16.11
N LEU A 178 -10.62 -0.73 15.19
CA LEU A 178 -11.13 -1.18 13.90
C LEU A 178 -12.25 -2.22 14.05
N SER A 179 -12.15 -3.09 15.06
CA SER A 179 -13.12 -4.16 15.29
C SER A 179 -14.40 -3.71 16.00
N ASN A 180 -14.38 -2.55 16.66
CA ASN A 180 -15.51 -2.02 17.40
C ASN A 180 -16.11 -0.82 16.64
N LYS A 181 -17.35 -0.99 16.18
CA LYS A 181 -18.08 0.03 15.41
C LYS A 181 -18.20 1.39 16.12
N LEU A 182 -18.19 1.42 17.45
CA LEU A 182 -18.25 2.64 18.25
C LEU A 182 -16.90 3.33 18.38
N GLU A 183 -15.80 2.59 18.22
CA GLU A 183 -14.43 3.05 18.43
C GLU A 183 -13.71 3.40 17.13
N LEU A 184 -14.27 3.02 15.98
CA LEU A 184 -13.64 3.21 14.67
C LEU A 184 -13.24 4.68 14.40
N HIS A 185 -14.01 5.63 14.91
CA HIS A 185 -13.73 7.07 14.78
C HIS A 185 -12.39 7.51 15.40
N HIS A 186 -11.82 6.73 16.33
CA HIS A 186 -10.49 7.00 16.89
C HIS A 186 -9.36 6.75 15.89
N VAL A 187 -9.60 5.91 14.88
CA VAL A 187 -8.61 5.56 13.84
C VAL A 187 -8.72 6.45 12.62
N ILE A 188 -9.93 6.94 12.30
CA ILE A 188 -10.19 7.74 11.09
C ILE A 188 -9.45 9.07 11.15
N ASP A 189 -8.82 9.45 10.03
CA ASP A 189 -8.19 10.76 9.87
C ASP A 189 -9.20 11.89 10.11
N LYS A 190 -8.94 12.73 11.12
CA LYS A 190 -9.80 13.88 11.45
C LYS A 190 -9.87 14.92 10.35
N LYS A 191 -8.97 14.88 9.37
CA LYS A 191 -9.00 15.75 8.17
C LYS A 191 -10.00 15.28 7.13
N LEU A 192 -10.46 14.03 7.17
CA LEU A 192 -11.55 13.55 6.33
C LEU A 192 -12.85 14.19 6.82
N ARG A 193 -13.23 15.31 6.21
CA ARG A 193 -14.42 16.10 6.58
C ARG A 193 -15.73 15.32 6.42
N SER A 194 -15.75 14.30 5.56
CA SER A 194 -16.92 13.45 5.31
C SER A 194 -16.46 12.03 4.92
N ILE A 195 -16.82 11.05 5.74
CA ILE A 195 -16.76 9.62 5.42
C ILE A 195 -18.05 8.97 5.92
N PRO A 196 -18.85 8.33 5.04
CA PRO A 196 -19.95 7.49 5.48
C PRO A 196 -19.43 6.36 6.39
N MET A 197 -20.00 6.24 7.60
CA MET A 197 -19.52 5.26 8.58
C MET A 197 -19.69 3.81 8.13
N GLU A 198 -20.55 3.54 7.15
CA GLU A 198 -20.65 2.22 6.50
C GLU A 198 -19.41 1.92 5.65
N GLU A 199 -19.03 2.84 4.77
CA GLU A 199 -17.81 2.74 3.94
C GLU A 199 -16.55 2.64 4.82
N ALA A 200 -16.49 3.39 5.92
CA ALA A 200 -15.40 3.30 6.88
C ALA A 200 -15.30 1.89 7.50
N ARG A 201 -16.45 1.26 7.81
CA ARG A 201 -16.50 -0.09 8.40
C ARG A 201 -16.10 -1.15 7.39
N ASP A 202 -16.52 -1.02 6.14
CA ASP A 202 -16.14 -1.94 5.08
C ASP A 202 -14.64 -1.88 4.82
N PHE A 203 -14.08 -0.67 4.73
CA PHE A 203 -12.63 -0.48 4.62
C PHE A 203 -11.88 -1.04 5.84
N ALA A 204 -12.38 -0.81 7.06
CA ALA A 204 -11.82 -1.37 8.29
C ALA A 204 -11.86 -2.91 8.32
N ALA A 205 -12.90 -3.53 7.77
CA ALA A 205 -13.00 -4.98 7.65
C ALA A 205 -11.91 -5.55 6.73
N ILE A 206 -11.64 -4.88 5.60
CA ILE A 206 -10.54 -5.24 4.69
C ILE A 206 -9.19 -5.16 5.43
N ILE A 207 -8.95 -4.07 6.18
CA ILE A 207 -7.74 -3.89 6.99
C ILE A 207 -7.58 -5.05 8.00
N LEU A 208 -8.63 -5.35 8.77
CA LEU A 208 -8.59 -6.40 9.79
C LEU A 208 -8.25 -7.78 9.22
N ARG A 209 -8.83 -8.14 8.07
CA ARG A 209 -8.52 -9.40 7.38
C ARG A 209 -7.06 -9.46 6.92
N CYS A 210 -6.54 -8.36 6.35
CA CYS A 210 -5.13 -8.26 5.96
C CYS A 210 -4.18 -8.36 7.16
N LEU A 211 -4.56 -7.78 8.30
CA LEU A 211 -3.77 -7.76 9.54
C LEU A 211 -3.93 -9.01 10.41
N SER A 212 -4.59 -10.07 9.94
CA SER A 212 -4.71 -11.33 10.69
C SER A 212 -3.35 -11.86 11.13
N SER A 213 -3.24 -12.30 12.38
CA SER A 213 -2.01 -12.92 12.89
C SER A 213 -1.74 -14.28 12.22
N ASN A 214 -2.78 -14.97 11.78
CA ASN A 214 -2.66 -16.21 11.03
C ASN A 214 -2.56 -15.91 9.53
N PRO A 215 -1.41 -16.16 8.87
CA PRO A 215 -1.23 -15.87 7.44
C PRO A 215 -2.17 -16.69 6.54
N LYS A 216 -2.67 -17.83 7.01
CA LYS A 216 -3.60 -18.67 6.23
C LYS A 216 -4.97 -18.01 6.05
N THR A 217 -5.43 -17.24 7.04
CA THR A 217 -6.74 -16.57 7.00
C THR A 217 -6.70 -15.18 6.36
N ARG A 218 -5.51 -14.65 6.08
CA ARG A 218 -5.38 -13.42 5.28
C ARG A 218 -5.89 -13.67 3.86
N PRO A 219 -6.56 -12.69 3.24
CA PRO A 219 -6.95 -12.80 1.83
C PRO A 219 -5.71 -12.84 0.92
N THR A 220 -5.92 -13.23 -0.32
CA THR A 220 -5.03 -12.97 -1.45
C THR A 220 -5.20 -11.52 -1.90
N MET A 221 -4.20 -10.98 -2.60
CA MET A 221 -4.34 -9.62 -3.13
C MET A 221 -5.41 -9.48 -4.21
N THR A 222 -5.77 -10.56 -4.91
CA THR A 222 -6.91 -10.56 -5.84
C THR A 222 -8.23 -10.38 -5.09
N GLU A 223 -8.41 -11.06 -3.95
CA GLU A 223 -9.59 -10.87 -3.09
C GLU A 223 -9.64 -9.45 -2.52
N VAL A 224 -8.50 -8.91 -2.06
CA VAL A 224 -8.43 -7.52 -1.58
C VAL A 224 -8.80 -6.51 -2.68
N VAL A 225 -8.38 -6.74 -3.93
CA VAL A 225 -8.80 -5.92 -5.08
C VAL A 225 -10.32 -5.98 -5.25
N ALA A 226 -10.91 -7.17 -5.25
CA ALA A 226 -12.35 -7.34 -5.39
C ALA A 226 -13.13 -6.63 -4.27
N ASP A 227 -12.66 -6.73 -3.02
CA ASP A 227 -13.27 -6.03 -1.89
C ASP A 227 -13.23 -4.50 -2.05
N LEU A 228 -12.10 -3.96 -2.51
CA LEU A 228 -11.95 -2.52 -2.74
C LEU A 228 -12.75 -2.04 -3.96
N GLU A 229 -12.90 -2.86 -5.00
CA GLU A 229 -13.78 -2.57 -6.15
C GLU A 229 -15.24 -2.47 -5.72
N LEU A 230 -15.72 -3.41 -4.88
CA LEU A 230 -17.09 -3.39 -4.35
C LEU A 230 -17.34 -2.12 -3.52
N LEU A 231 -16.37 -1.74 -2.68
CA LEU A 231 -16.47 -0.51 -1.91
C LEU A 231 -16.54 0.72 -2.83
N GLN A 232 -15.66 0.81 -3.83
CA GLN A 232 -15.67 1.93 -4.78
C GLN A 232 -16.99 2.03 -5.58
N GLN A 233 -17.54 0.90 -6.01
CA GLN A 233 -18.85 0.86 -6.69
C GLN A 233 -20.00 1.35 -5.80
N SER A 234 -19.98 0.99 -4.51
CA SER A 234 -20.93 1.49 -3.52
C SER A 234 -20.85 3.01 -3.37
N MET A 235 -19.62 3.55 -3.27
CA MET A 235 -19.36 4.99 -3.19
C MET A 235 -19.86 5.75 -4.43
N ASP A 236 -19.60 5.22 -5.63
CA ASP A 236 -20.04 5.83 -6.88
C ASP A 236 -21.58 5.86 -6.98
N SER A 237 -22.24 4.81 -6.47
CA SER A 237 -23.71 4.72 -6.43
C SER A 237 -24.31 5.75 -5.47
N HIS A 238 -23.73 5.93 -4.27
CA HIS A 238 -24.15 6.97 -3.32
C HIS A 238 -23.98 8.39 -3.91
N ASN A 239 -22.82 8.67 -4.50
CA ASN A 239 -22.54 9.96 -5.14
C ASN A 239 -23.53 10.28 -6.27
N ALA A 240 -23.89 9.27 -7.08
CA ALA A 240 -24.87 9.43 -8.15
C ALA A 240 -26.29 9.70 -7.61
N ALA A 241 -26.70 9.01 -6.55
CA ALA A 241 -27.98 9.21 -5.90
C ALA A 241 -28.10 10.60 -5.27
N ASP A 242 -27.06 11.09 -4.60
CA ASP A 242 -27.01 12.44 -4.02
C ASP A 242 -27.11 13.53 -5.10
N LEU A 243 -26.38 13.37 -6.21
CA LEU A 243 -26.48 14.29 -7.34
C LEU A 243 -27.87 14.29 -7.99
N GLN A 244 -28.53 13.13 -8.08
CA GLN A 244 -29.88 13.03 -8.59
C GLN A 244 -30.90 13.69 -7.65
N TYR A 245 -30.77 13.49 -6.33
CA TYR A 245 -31.60 14.14 -5.32
C TYR A 245 -31.48 15.67 -5.33
N LEU A 246 -30.27 16.20 -5.51
CA LEU A 246 -30.04 17.64 -5.61
C LEU A 246 -30.64 18.25 -6.89
N ARG A 247 -30.74 17.47 -7.98
CA ARG A 247 -31.33 17.92 -9.26
C ARG A 247 -32.85 17.96 -9.23
N THR A 248 -33.51 17.05 -8.50
CA THR A 248 -34.98 16.99 -8.42
C THR A 248 -35.60 18.02 -7.47
N ARG A 249 -34.78 18.76 -6.72
CA ARG A 249 -35.20 19.85 -5.82
C ARG A 249 -35.04 21.26 -6.42
N ARG A 250 -34.65 21.37 -7.70
CA ARG A 250 -34.61 22.64 -8.43
C ARG A 250 -35.84 22.81 -9.31
#